data_AF-A0A1G7L8P6-F1
#
_entry.id   AF-A0A1G7L8P6-F1
#
_cell.length_a   1.000
_cell.length_b   1.000
_cell.length_c   1.000
_cell.angle_alpha   90.00
_cell.angle_beta   90.00
_cell.angle_gamma   90.00
#
_symmetry.space_group_name_H-M   'P 1'
#
loop_
_entity.id
_entity.type
_entity.pdbx_description
1 polymer ?
#
loop_
_entity_poly.entity_id
_entity_poly.type
_entity_poly.pdbx_seq_one_letter_code
_entity_poly.pdbx_strand_id
1 'polypeptide(L)'
;MKNFKQIALGLMVGAMAIGFSSFTNAHKATSTTARYYNQRADHNASTSPADFVFIDNDVDLCSSSTTKQCSAQWSTTNVPGEGQTPTDAGSPSLVSGSSTSGIFTN
;
A
#
# COMPACT_ATOMS: atom_id res chain seq x y z
N MET A 1 60.97 21.76 -15.70
CA MET A 1 60.20 20.69 -15.02
C MET A 1 58.74 21.13 -14.97
N LYS A 2 57.85 20.58 -15.84
CA LYS A 2 56.48 21.10 -16.06
C LYS A 2 55.34 20.13 -15.69
N ASN A 3 55.67 18.99 -15.06
CA ASN A 3 54.74 17.85 -14.97
C ASN A 3 54.03 17.68 -13.61
N PHE A 4 54.23 18.59 -12.65
CA PHE A 4 53.62 18.47 -11.31
C PHE A 4 52.19 19.07 -11.21
N LYS A 5 51.74 19.80 -12.23
CA LYS A 5 50.42 20.47 -12.22
C LYS A 5 49.25 19.55 -12.62
N GLN A 6 49.51 18.38 -13.20
CA GLN A 6 48.43 17.49 -13.66
C GLN A 6 47.93 16.49 -12.62
N ILE A 7 48.70 16.25 -11.54
CA ILE A 7 48.31 15.26 -10.52
C ILE A 7 47.31 15.85 -9.51
N ALA A 8 47.32 17.18 -9.31
CA ALA A 8 46.40 17.85 -8.39
C ALA A 8 44.94 17.90 -8.88
N LEU A 9 44.71 17.80 -10.20
CA LEU A 9 43.36 17.84 -10.80
C LEU A 9 42.62 16.50 -10.72
N GLY A 10 43.34 15.38 -10.65
CA GLY A 10 42.73 14.04 -10.56
C GLY A 10 42.14 13.74 -9.17
N LEU A 11 42.66 14.38 -8.13
CA LEU A 11 42.27 14.09 -6.74
C LEU A 11 41.05 14.90 -6.26
N MET A 12 40.71 16.01 -6.93
CA MET A 12 39.57 16.85 -6.55
C MET A 12 38.21 16.27 -7.00
N VAL A 13 38.21 15.39 -8.01
CA VAL A 13 36.98 14.70 -8.47
C VAL A 13 36.68 13.43 -7.67
N GLY A 14 37.66 12.88 -6.94
CA GLY A 14 37.47 11.71 -6.08
C GLY A 14 36.62 11.96 -4.82
N ALA A 15 36.44 13.23 -4.43
CA ALA A 15 35.71 13.62 -3.22
C ALA A 15 34.21 13.94 -3.46
N MET A 16 33.70 13.83 -4.70
CA MET A 16 32.26 14.01 -5.00
C MET A 16 31.47 12.69 -5.07
N ALA A 17 32.06 11.57 -4.65
CA ALA A 17 31.39 10.26 -4.69
C ALA A 17 30.73 9.84 -3.37
N ILE A 18 30.86 10.62 -2.29
CA ILE A 18 30.36 10.26 -0.95
C ILE A 18 29.42 11.36 -0.45
N GLY A 19 28.40 11.69 -1.25
CA GLY A 19 27.55 12.85 -1.00
C GLY A 19 26.07 12.67 -1.29
N PHE A 20 25.64 11.48 -1.73
CA PHE A 20 24.22 11.13 -1.68
C PHE A 20 24.02 10.26 -0.46
N SER A 21 23.92 11.01 0.64
CA SER A 21 23.14 10.72 1.83
C SER A 21 22.46 9.37 1.74
N SER A 22 22.86 8.50 2.67
CA SER A 22 22.04 7.42 3.16
C SER A 22 20.57 7.71 2.85
N PHE A 23 20.00 6.97 1.89
CA PHE A 23 18.59 6.69 1.98
C PHE A 23 18.50 5.91 3.27
N THR A 24 18.30 6.66 4.35
CA THR A 24 17.89 6.19 5.64
C THR A 24 16.87 5.11 5.28
N ASN A 25 17.15 3.88 5.68
CA ASN A 25 16.12 2.88 5.83
C ASN A 25 15.14 3.50 6.80
N ALA A 26 14.27 4.37 6.29
CA ALA A 26 13.02 4.69 6.90
C ALA A 26 12.42 3.31 7.03
N HIS A 27 12.40 2.81 8.25
CA HIS A 27 11.39 1.86 8.67
C HIS A 27 10.06 2.53 8.30
N LYS A 28 9.68 2.46 7.02
CA LYS A 28 8.33 2.70 6.60
C LYS A 28 7.59 1.65 7.39
N ALA A 29 6.84 2.10 8.40
CA ALA A 29 5.80 1.29 9.02
C ALA A 29 5.20 0.48 7.88
N THR A 30 5.40 -0.84 7.92
CA THR A 30 5.20 -1.71 6.76
C THR A 30 3.70 -1.83 6.57
N SER A 31 3.11 -0.77 6.05
CA SER A 31 1.68 -0.68 5.82
C SER A 31 1.41 -1.70 4.73
N THR A 32 0.65 -2.72 5.08
CA THR A 32 0.24 -3.75 4.14
C THR A 32 -1.08 -3.35 3.53
N THR A 33 -1.20 -3.53 2.22
CA THR A 33 -2.42 -3.20 1.49
C THR A 33 -3.08 -4.50 1.09
N ALA A 34 -4.30 -4.71 1.56
CA ALA A 34 -5.10 -5.89 1.24
C ALA A 34 -6.47 -5.48 0.70
N ARG A 35 -7.10 -6.36 -0.08
CA ARG A 35 -8.48 -6.20 -0.55
C ARG A 35 -9.43 -6.68 0.55
N TYR A 36 -10.43 -5.88 0.87
CA TYR A 36 -11.50 -6.24 1.78
C TYR A 36 -12.84 -6.12 1.06
N TYR A 37 -13.78 -6.98 1.42
CA TYR A 37 -15.10 -7.07 0.83
C TYR A 37 -16.14 -6.33 1.66
N ASN A 38 -17.05 -5.63 1.00
CA ASN A 38 -18.12 -4.85 1.60
C ASN A 38 -19.22 -5.80 2.09
N GLN A 39 -19.37 -5.91 3.40
CA GLN A 39 -20.35 -6.79 4.05
C GLN A 39 -21.70 -6.11 4.34
N ARG A 40 -21.89 -4.86 3.90
CA ARG A 40 -23.19 -4.18 4.07
C ARG A 40 -24.28 -4.88 3.28
N ALA A 41 -25.43 -5.05 3.91
CA ALA A 41 -26.62 -5.62 3.27
C ALA A 41 -27.15 -4.80 2.07
N ASP A 42 -26.87 -3.49 2.03
CA ASP A 42 -27.28 -2.62 0.93
C ASP A 42 -26.25 -2.56 -0.22
N HIS A 43 -25.04 -3.11 -0.02
CA HIS A 43 -23.89 -3.09 -0.92
C HIS A 43 -23.56 -1.70 -1.49
N ASN A 44 -24.00 -0.63 -0.81
CA ASN A 44 -23.72 0.73 -1.24
C ASN A 44 -22.25 1.07 -0.96
N ALA A 45 -21.75 2.07 -1.68
CA ALA A 45 -20.39 2.52 -1.47
C ALA A 45 -20.21 3.00 -0.02
N SER A 46 -19.14 2.53 0.63
CA SER A 46 -18.78 2.92 1.98
C SER A 46 -17.30 3.23 2.08
N THR A 47 -17.00 4.21 2.93
CA THR A 47 -15.65 4.58 3.34
C THR A 47 -15.40 4.26 4.81
N SER A 48 -16.33 3.58 5.48
CA SER A 48 -16.16 3.12 6.86
C SER A 48 -15.42 1.78 6.84
N PRO A 49 -14.26 1.65 7.51
CA PRO A 49 -13.54 0.37 7.55
C PRO A 49 -14.36 -0.76 8.16
N ALA A 50 -15.23 -0.49 9.14
CA ALA A 50 -16.07 -1.50 9.79
C ALA A 50 -17.08 -2.17 8.85
N ASP A 51 -17.36 -1.54 7.69
CA ASP A 51 -18.25 -2.08 6.66
C ASP A 51 -17.54 -3.10 5.75
N PHE A 52 -16.25 -3.39 6.00
CA PHE A 52 -15.43 -4.26 5.19
C PHE A 52 -14.84 -5.42 6.00
N VAL A 53 -14.66 -6.57 5.35
CA VAL A 53 -14.08 -7.78 5.93
C VAL A 53 -13.00 -8.36 5.02
N PHE A 54 -11.89 -8.79 5.59
CA PHE A 54 -10.84 -9.50 4.87
C PHE A 54 -11.23 -10.95 4.72
N ILE A 55 -11.12 -11.44 3.49
CA ILE A 55 -11.35 -12.84 3.16
C ILE A 55 -10.17 -13.29 2.31
N ASP A 56 -9.39 -14.19 2.88
CA ASP A 56 -8.27 -14.89 2.27
C ASP A 56 -8.84 -15.94 1.31
N ASN A 57 -9.12 -15.48 0.09
CA ASN A 57 -9.58 -16.34 -0.98
C ASN A 57 -8.87 -15.98 -2.28
N ASP A 58 -8.45 -17.00 -3.02
CA ASP A 58 -7.80 -16.86 -4.33
C ASP A 58 -8.81 -16.46 -5.43
N VAL A 59 -10.12 -16.52 -5.15
CA VAL A 59 -11.17 -16.11 -6.09
C VAL A 59 -11.76 -14.74 -5.74
N ASP A 60 -12.10 -13.98 -6.79
CA ASP A 60 -12.85 -12.72 -6.62
C ASP A 60 -14.31 -13.04 -6.24
N LEU A 61 -14.70 -12.68 -5.02
CA LEU A 61 -16.05 -12.88 -4.48
C LEU A 61 -17.05 -11.80 -4.93
N CYS A 62 -16.65 -10.95 -5.88
CA CYS A 62 -17.49 -9.94 -6.48
C CYS A 62 -18.31 -10.47 -7.64
N SER A 63 -19.62 -10.60 -7.43
CA SER A 63 -20.59 -10.76 -8.51
C SER A 63 -20.73 -9.48 -9.34
N SER A 64 -21.05 -9.60 -10.62
CA SER A 64 -21.15 -8.49 -11.55
C SER A 64 -22.33 -7.56 -11.22
N SER A 65 -22.01 -6.35 -10.75
CA SER A 65 -22.95 -5.25 -10.56
C SER A 65 -22.22 -3.93 -10.74
N THR A 66 -22.82 -2.96 -11.42
CA THR A 66 -22.17 -1.68 -11.74
C THR A 66 -22.48 -0.57 -10.74
N THR A 67 -23.50 -0.74 -9.90
CA THR A 67 -24.01 0.31 -8.98
C THR A 67 -23.65 0.06 -7.51
N LYS A 68 -23.08 -1.10 -7.21
CA LYS A 68 -22.76 -1.56 -5.85
C LYS A 68 -21.25 -1.63 -5.66
N GLN A 69 -20.77 -1.33 -4.46
CA GLN A 69 -19.36 -1.51 -4.12
C GLN A 69 -19.19 -2.90 -3.52
N CYS A 70 -18.41 -3.73 -4.21
CA CYS A 70 -18.10 -5.07 -3.73
C CYS A 70 -16.90 -5.08 -2.80
N SER A 71 -15.80 -4.44 -3.20
CA SER A 71 -14.56 -4.46 -2.44
C SER A 71 -13.85 -3.12 -2.47
N ALA A 72 -12.89 -2.93 -1.59
CA ALA A 72 -11.91 -1.85 -1.66
C ALA A 72 -10.59 -2.33 -1.04
N GLN A 73 -9.49 -1.69 -1.46
CA GLN A 73 -8.21 -1.93 -0.81
C GLN A 73 -8.02 -0.98 0.37
N TRP A 74 -7.58 -1.55 1.48
CA TRP A 74 -7.23 -0.82 2.68
C TRP A 74 -5.77 -1.08 3.01
N SER A 75 -5.06 -0.01 3.36
CA SER A 75 -3.72 -0.08 3.91
C SER A 75 -3.80 -0.10 5.43
N THR A 76 -3.20 -1.11 6.05
CA THR A 76 -3.25 -1.37 7.49
C THR A 76 -1.85 -1.60 8.03
N THR A 77 -1.67 -1.46 9.34
CA THR A 77 -0.36 -1.61 9.98
C THR A 77 0.11 -3.06 10.04
N ASN A 78 -0.83 -4.01 10.14
CA ASN A 78 -0.58 -5.44 10.21
C ASN A 78 -1.29 -6.17 9.06
N VAL A 79 -0.80 -7.37 8.75
CA VAL A 79 -1.46 -8.27 7.78
C VAL A 79 -2.80 -8.70 8.38
N PRO A 80 -3.92 -8.49 7.68
CA PRO A 80 -5.22 -8.93 8.17
C PRO A 80 -5.30 -10.46 8.20
N GLY A 81 -5.98 -10.99 9.21
CA GLY A 81 -6.42 -12.37 9.27
C GLY A 81 -7.83 -12.54 8.71
N GLU A 82 -8.20 -13.78 8.38
CA GLU A 82 -9.54 -14.13 7.90
C GLU A 82 -10.65 -13.57 8.81
N GLY A 83 -11.65 -12.94 8.20
CA GLY A 83 -12.80 -12.37 8.90
C GLY A 83 -12.53 -11.04 9.64
N GLN A 84 -11.32 -10.49 9.56
CA GLN A 84 -10.98 -9.23 10.22
C GLN A 84 -11.44 -8.01 9.43
N THR A 85 -11.85 -6.97 10.13
CA THR A 85 -12.06 -5.65 9.53
C THR A 85 -10.71 -4.92 9.40
N PRO A 86 -10.59 -3.91 8.51
CA PRO A 86 -9.39 -3.07 8.44
C PRO A 86 -9.01 -2.42 9.79
N THR A 87 -10.00 -2.15 10.65
CA THR A 87 -9.79 -1.64 12.01
C THR A 87 -9.13 -2.65 12.94
N ASP A 88 -9.34 -3.95 12.74
CA ASP A 88 -8.68 -5.01 13.53
C ASP A 88 -7.22 -5.20 13.11
N ALA A 89 -6.92 -4.95 11.83
CA ALA A 89 -5.58 -5.06 11.26
C ALA A 89 -4.67 -3.84 11.54
N GLY A 90 -5.10 -2.87 12.34
CA GLY A 90 -4.28 -1.75 12.82
C GLY A 90 -4.87 -0.39 12.46
N SER A 91 -4.06 0.51 11.89
CA SER A 91 -4.50 1.84 11.46
C SER A 91 -4.96 1.82 10.00
N PRO A 92 -6.27 1.72 9.70
CA PRO A 92 -6.76 1.62 8.34
C PRO A 92 -6.68 2.95 7.59
N SER A 93 -6.30 2.86 6.31
CA SER A 93 -6.35 3.95 5.35
C SER A 93 -6.90 3.43 4.02
N LEU A 94 -7.99 4.02 3.54
CA LEU A 94 -8.62 3.62 2.28
C LEU A 94 -7.72 4.01 1.10
N VAL A 95 -7.41 3.05 0.23
CA VAL A 95 -6.69 3.33 -1.02
C VAL A 95 -7.69 3.94 -2.01
N SER A 96 -7.50 5.22 -2.31
CA SER A 96 -8.41 5.96 -3.21
C SER A 96 -8.44 5.33 -4.61
N GLY A 97 -9.63 5.15 -5.17
CA GLY A 97 -9.82 4.56 -6.51
C GLY A 97 -9.64 3.04 -6.58
N SER A 98 -9.48 2.35 -5.45
CA SER A 98 -9.33 0.90 -5.39
C SER A 98 -10.65 0.13 -5.30
N SER A 99 -11.78 0.83 -5.18
CA SER A 99 -13.09 0.21 -5.05
C SER A 99 -13.47 -0.54 -6.33
N THR A 100 -13.89 -1.79 -6.19
CA THR A 100 -14.45 -2.56 -7.30
C THR A 100 -15.97 -2.57 -7.23
N SER A 101 -16.62 -2.49 -8.39
CA SER A 101 -18.06 -2.62 -8.47
C SER A 101 -18.48 -4.09 -8.42
N GLY A 102 -19.55 -4.39 -7.69
CA GLY A 102 -20.12 -5.72 -7.62
C GLY A 102 -20.97 -5.93 -6.37
N ILE A 103 -21.44 -7.16 -6.20
CA ILE A 103 -22.08 -7.62 -4.97
C ILE A 103 -21.19 -8.68 -4.36
N PHE A 104 -20.87 -8.52 -3.09
CA PHE A 104 -20.10 -9.51 -2.34
C PHE A 104 -20.96 -10.74 -2.07
N THR A 105 -20.53 -11.91 -2.56
CA THR A 105 -21.19 -13.21 -2.36
C THR A 105 -20.23 -14.15 -1.62
N ASN A 106 -20.44 -14.35 -0.33
CA ASN A 106 -19.75 -15.35 0.50
C ASN A 106 -20.67 -16.55 0.72
#